data_AF-A0A943BF44-F1
#
_entry.id   AF-A0A943BF44-F1
#
_cell.length_a   1.000
_cell.length_b   1.000
_cell.length_c   1.000
_cell.angle_alpha   90.00
_cell.angle_beta   90.00
_cell.angle_gamma   90.00
#
_symmetry.space_group_name_H-M   'P 1'
#
loop_
_entity.id
_entity.type
_entity.pdbx_description
1 polymer ?
#
loop_
_entity_poly.entity_id
_entity_poly.type
_entity_poly.pdbx_seq_one_letter_code
_entity_poly.pdbx_strand_id
1 'polypeptide(L)'
;FWPDGCNMNLTRNHIISYKHDIREICEANNMPLPEGYYLPTPPEVDNNYMASLKREDRVNRMRRQGVKFAKKKTEYDLEQLSLF
;
A
#
# COMPACT_ATOMS: atom_id res chain seq x y z
N PHE A 1 2.79 13.95 -11.80
CA PHE A 1 2.53 12.49 -11.71
C PHE A 1 3.21 11.97 -10.47
N TRP A 2 2.62 11.03 -9.75
CA TRP A 2 3.20 10.48 -8.52
C TRP A 2 3.95 9.16 -8.78
N PRO A 3 5.08 8.91 -8.10
CA PRO A 3 5.74 7.60 -8.12
C PRO A 3 4.81 6.49 -7.63
N ASP A 4 5.16 5.25 -7.92
CA ASP A 4 4.33 4.09 -7.57
C ASP A 4 4.17 3.97 -6.04
N GLY A 5 5.20 4.32 -5.27
CA GLY A 5 5.20 4.29 -3.82
C GLY A 5 4.08 5.11 -3.17
N CYS A 6 3.86 6.34 -3.62
CA CYS A 6 2.73 7.16 -3.15
C CYS A 6 1.38 6.46 -3.34
N ASN A 7 1.17 5.85 -4.50
CA ASN A 7 -0.08 5.14 -4.80
C ASN A 7 -0.21 3.86 -3.97
N MET A 8 0.89 3.13 -3.76
CA MET A 8 0.91 1.93 -2.90
C MET A 8 0.54 2.27 -1.45
N ASN A 9 1.09 3.36 -0.91
CA ASN A 9 0.76 3.83 0.44
C ASN A 9 -0.70 4.33 0.54
N LEU A 10 -1.23 4.95 -0.52
CA LEU A 10 -2.65 5.30 -0.57
C LEU A 10 -3.55 4.07 -0.50
N THR A 11 -3.26 3.03 -1.31
CA THR A 11 -3.98 1.75 -1.25
C THR A 11 -3.84 1.09 0.11
N ARG A 12 -2.66 1.12 0.73
CA ARG A 12 -2.43 0.63 2.09
C ARG A 12 -3.34 1.32 3.10
N ASN A 13 -3.48 2.64 3.03
CA ASN A 13 -4.37 3.40 3.92
C ASN A 13 -5.83 2.99 3.74
N HIS A 14 -6.28 2.75 2.50
CA HIS A 14 -7.62 2.23 2.24
C HIS A 14 -7.83 0.82 2.83
N ILE A 15 -6.84 -0.07 2.71
CA ILE A 15 -6.89 -1.41 3.33
C ILE A 15 -7.04 -1.30 4.85
N ILE A 16 -6.27 -0.42 5.49
CA ILE A 16 -6.36 -0.20 6.95
C ILE A 16 -7.75 0.31 7.33
N SER A 17 -8.26 1.33 6.61
CA SER A 17 -9.60 1.87 6.86
C SER A 17 -10.67 0.79 6.75
N TYR A 18 -10.67 0.00 5.67
CA TYR A 18 -11.69 -1.03 5.49
C TYR A 18 -11.55 -2.19 6.47
N LYS A 19 -10.34 -2.50 6.95
CA LYS A 19 -10.19 -3.44 8.08
C LYS A 19 -10.86 -2.91 9.34
N HIS A 20 -10.76 -1.62 9.65
CA HIS A 20 -11.51 -1.04 10.77
C HIS A 20 -13.02 -1.19 10.58
N ASP A 21 -13.53 -0.80 9.40
CA ASP A 21 -14.96 -0.88 9.09
C ASP A 21 -15.48 -2.33 9.18
N ILE A 22 -14.75 -3.31 8.63
CA ILE A 22 -15.11 -4.73 8.71
C ILE A 22 -15.20 -5.19 10.15
N ARG A 23 -14.23 -4.82 10.99
CA ARG A 23 -14.21 -5.20 12.41
C ARG A 23 -15.42 -4.63 13.14
N GLU A 24 -15.70 -3.34 12.95
CA GLU A 24 -16.84 -2.67 13.60
C GLU A 24 -18.18 -3.29 13.16
N ILE A 25 -18.35 -3.59 11.88
CA ILE A 25 -19.54 -4.24 11.36
C ILE A 25 -19.69 -5.66 11.94
N CYS A 26 -18.61 -6.45 11.96
CA CYS A 26 -18.66 -7.81 12.53
C CYS A 26 -18.96 -7.79 14.04
N GLU A 27 -18.31 -6.92 14.81
CA GLU A 27 -18.55 -6.73 16.24
C GLU A 27 -20.01 -6.31 16.52
N ALA A 28 -20.53 -5.32 15.80
CA ALA A 28 -21.89 -4.82 15.97
C ALA A 28 -22.97 -5.85 15.63
N ASN A 29 -22.69 -6.79 14.72
CA ASN A 29 -23.61 -7.84 14.29
C ASN A 29 -23.33 -9.20 14.94
N ASN A 30 -22.37 -9.28 15.89
CA ASN A 30 -21.93 -10.51 16.53
C ASN A 30 -21.56 -11.62 15.51
N MET A 31 -20.90 -11.20 14.43
CA MET A 31 -20.43 -12.06 13.33
C MET A 31 -18.92 -12.33 13.47
N PRO A 32 -18.43 -13.51 13.07
CA PRO A 32 -16.99 -13.74 12.98
C PRO A 32 -16.37 -12.85 11.89
N LEU A 33 -15.08 -12.52 12.05
CA LEU A 33 -14.30 -11.84 11.01
C LEU A 33 -14.11 -12.77 9.80
N PRO A 34 -14.16 -12.24 8.57
CA PRO A 34 -13.95 -13.04 7.36
C PRO A 34 -12.48 -13.46 7.22
N GLU A 35 -12.21 -14.56 6.51
CA GLU A 35 -10.85 -15.07 6.29
C GLU A 35 -9.89 -14.01 5.72
N GLY A 36 -10.36 -13.22 4.75
CA GLY A 36 -9.57 -12.15 4.14
C GLY A 36 -9.12 -11.04 5.10
N TYR A 37 -9.76 -10.91 6.27
CA TYR A 37 -9.35 -9.97 7.31
C TYR A 37 -7.94 -10.24 7.82
N TYR A 38 -7.59 -11.53 7.91
CA TYR A 38 -6.31 -12.01 8.46
C TYR A 38 -5.15 -11.91 7.46
N LEU A 39 -5.40 -11.48 6.22
CA LEU A 39 -4.31 -11.21 5.28
C LEU A 39 -3.41 -10.08 5.83
N PRO A 40 -2.08 -10.21 5.75
CA PRO A 40 -1.17 -9.19 6.27
C PRO A 40 -1.43 -7.84 5.59
N THR A 41 -1.37 -6.76 6.37
CA THR A 41 -1.47 -5.42 5.80
C THR A 41 -0.20 -5.16 4.98
N PRO A 42 -0.29 -4.65 3.73
CA PRO A 42 0.91 -4.36 2.96
C PRO A 42 1.90 -3.45 3.71
N PRO A 43 3.22 -3.70 3.60
CA PRO A 43 4.22 -2.85 4.23
C PRO A 43 4.14 -1.43 3.68
N GLU A 44 4.58 -0.47 4.49
CA GLU A 44 4.84 0.87 4.00
C GLU A 44 6.03 0.84 3.02
N VAL A 45 5.91 1.63 1.95
CA VAL A 45 6.96 1.75 0.93
C VAL A 45 7.45 3.19 0.83
N ASP A 46 8.66 3.39 0.31
CA ASP A 46 9.17 4.73 0.02
C ASP A 46 8.23 5.44 -0.95
N ASN A 47 7.77 6.66 -0.62
CA ASN A 47 6.89 7.45 -1.48
C ASN A 47 7.47 7.69 -2.88
N ASN A 48 8.80 7.71 -3.02
CA ASN A 48 9.51 7.86 -4.28
C ASN A 48 9.80 6.53 -4.98
N TYR A 49 9.35 5.40 -4.45
CA TYR A 49 9.51 4.10 -5.09
C TYR A 49 8.87 4.09 -6.49
N MET A 50 9.60 3.54 -7.45
CA MET A 50 9.15 3.39 -8.82
C MET A 50 9.45 1.97 -9.30
N ALA A 51 8.41 1.17 -9.56
CA ALA A 51 8.55 -0.24 -9.87
C ALA A 51 9.21 -0.48 -11.23
N SER A 52 9.00 0.43 -12.18
CA SER A 52 9.59 0.36 -13.51
C SER A 52 9.99 1.73 -14.05
N LEU A 53 11.25 1.82 -14.49
CA LEU A 53 11.77 2.99 -15.20
C LEU A 53 11.66 2.86 -16.74
N LYS A 54 11.12 1.75 -17.25
CA LYS A 54 11.00 1.50 -18.70
C LYS A 54 9.93 2.36 -19.38
N ARG A 55 8.97 2.91 -18.63
CA ARG A 55 7.93 3.80 -19.16
C ARG A 55 8.49 5.22 -19.30
N GLU A 56 9.25 5.46 -20.36
CA GLU A 56 10.07 6.67 -20.54
C GLU A 56 9.26 7.96 -20.45
N ASP A 57 8.07 8.05 -21.07
CA ASP A 57 7.25 9.27 -21.02
C ASP A 57 6.87 9.68 -19.61
N ARG A 58 6.37 8.74 -18.80
CA ARG A 58 5.97 8.98 -17.41
C ARG A 58 7.19 9.36 -16.57
N VAL A 59 8.27 8.60 -16.72
CA VAL A 59 9.52 8.77 -15.98
C VAL A 59 10.15 10.14 -16.30
N ASN A 60 10.19 10.53 -17.57
CA ASN A 60 10.76 11.80 -18.01
C ASN A 60 9.94 13.00 -17.53
N ARG A 61 8.60 12.91 -17.56
CA ARG A 61 7.73 13.95 -16.98
C ARG A 61 8.00 14.15 -15.49
N MET A 62 8.16 13.08 -14.73
CA MET A 62 8.47 13.14 -13.31
C MET A 62 9.88 13.67 -13.03
N ARG A 63 10.89 13.27 -13.82
CA ARG A 63 12.25 13.81 -13.70
C ARG A 63 12.28 15.32 -13.93
N ARG A 64 11.52 15.84 -14.90
CA ARG A 64 11.34 17.29 -15.13
C ARG A 64 10.68 18.01 -13.95
N GLN A 65 9.89 17.29 -13.15
CA GLN A 65 9.29 17.77 -11.90
C GLN A 65 10.23 17.67 -10.69
N GLY A 66 11.49 17.23 -10.89
CA GLY A 66 12.49 17.12 -9.84
C GLY A 66 12.41 15.83 -9.01
N VAL A 67 11.57 14.88 -9.38
CA VAL A 67 11.40 13.61 -8.64
C VAL A 67 12.66 12.74 -8.75
N LYS A 68 13.16 12.26 -7.61
CA LYS A 68 14.26 11.29 -7.51
C LYS A 68 13.69 9.93 -7.10
N PHE A 69 13.82 8.93 -7.96
CA PHE A 69 13.21 7.62 -7.70
C PHE A 69 14.03 6.74 -6.76
N ALA A 70 13.35 6.13 -5.80
CA ALA A 70 13.87 5.02 -5.02
C ALA A 70 13.67 3.70 -5.79
N LYS A 71 14.66 2.80 -5.72
CA LYS A 71 14.62 1.47 -6.35
C LYS A 71 14.52 0.34 -5.33
N LYS A 72 14.67 0.64 -4.04
CA LYS A 72 14.62 -0.36 -2.98
C LYS A 72 13.20 -0.90 -2.92
N LYS A 73 13.06 -2.20 -3.16
CA LYS A 73 11.81 -2.92 -2.94
C LYS A 73 11.73 -3.22 -1.45
N THR A 74 10.61 -2.90 -0.84
CA THR A 74 10.27 -3.44 0.48
C THR A 74 9.85 -4.89 0.28
N GLU A 75 10.39 -5.80 1.10
CA GLU A 75 9.99 -7.21 1.08
C GLU A 75 8.60 -7.35 1.71
N TYR A 76 7.80 -8.25 1.14
CA TYR A 76 6.50 -8.58 1.70
C TYR A 76 6.69 -9.69 2.72
N ASP A 77 6.49 -9.35 3.98
CA ASP A 77 6.58 -10.30 5.08
C ASP A 77 5.18 -10.83 5.41
N LEU A 78 5.00 -12.15 5.29
CA LEU A 78 3.76 -12.83 5.61
C LEU A 78 3.50 -12.88 7.12
N GLU A 79 4.56 -12.79 7.92
CA GLU A 79 4.50 -12.71 9.39
C GLU A 79 4.34 -11.26 9.85
N GLN A 80 4.27 -10.29 8.92
CA GLN A 80 3.97 -8.91 9.28
C GLN A 80 2.59 -8.88 9.92
N LEU A 81 2.56 -8.57 11.22
CA LEU A 81 1.32 -8.52 11.99
C LEU A 81 0.28 -7.68 11.24
N SER A 82 -0.90 -8.26 11.03
CA SER A 82 -2.09 -7.46 10.78
C SER A 82 -2.15 -6.41 11.87
N LEU A 83 -2.39 -5.14 11.51
CA LEU A 83 -2.40 -4.04 12.47
C LEU A 83 -3.45 -4.21 13.59
N PHE A 84 -4.29 -5.24 13.49
CA PHE A 84 -5.40 -5.60 14.36
C PHE A 84 -5.58 -7.13 14.32
#